data_AF-A0A550G7P5-F1
#
_entry.id   AF-A0A550G7P5-F1
#
_cell.length_a   1.000
_cell.length_b   1.000
_cell.length_c   1.000
_cell.angle_alpha   90.00
_cell.angle_beta   90.00
_cell.angle_gamma   90.00
#
_symmetry.space_group_name_H-M   'P 1'
#
loop_
_entity.id
_entity.type
_entity.pdbx_description
1 polymer ?
#
loop_
_entity_poly.entity_id
_entity_poly.type
_entity_poly.pdbx_seq_one_letter_code
_entity_poly.pdbx_strand_id
1 'polypeptide(L)'
;CHYISGNYKMKARMDSLARIFEKLGLSKERFRVEYVSAAEGVKFAAIMREMSEQLETLGPEKIKAENEKLKPTLDKMLSRKQKK
;
A
#
# COMPACT_ATOMS: atom_id res chain seq x y z
N CYS A 1 8.87 17.74 2.17
CA CYS A 1 7.50 17.76 2.72
C CYS A 1 7.13 19.22 2.96
N HIS A 2 5.95 19.67 2.51
CA HIS A 2 5.52 21.06 2.74
C HIS A 2 5.39 21.38 4.24
N TYR A 3 5.00 20.39 5.05
CA TYR A 3 4.85 20.49 6.51
C TYR A 3 6.08 19.96 7.27
N ILE A 4 7.28 20.28 6.77
CA ILE A 4 8.58 19.99 7.39
C ILE A 4 8.88 18.49 7.50
N SER A 5 8.27 17.80 8.48
CA SER A 5 8.63 16.43 8.88
C SER A 5 7.49 15.41 8.74
N GLY A 6 6.35 15.79 8.15
CA GLY A 6 5.18 14.90 8.06
C GLY A 6 5.47 13.57 7.35
N ASN A 7 6.25 13.62 6.27
CA ASN A 7 6.68 12.43 5.52
C ASN A 7 7.59 11.49 6.32
N TYR A 8 8.42 12.00 7.23
CA TYR A 8 9.26 11.15 8.10
C TYR A 8 8.42 10.37 9.11
N LYS A 9 7.43 11.03 9.73
CA LYS A 9 6.46 10.36 10.62
C LYS A 9 5.62 9.33 9.85
N MET A 10 5.24 9.65 8.61
CA MET A 10 4.55 8.71 7.72
C MET A 10 5.43 7.50 7.41
N LYS A 11 6.71 7.68 7.08
CA LYS A 11 7.64 6.58 6.73
C LYS A 11 7.65 5.48 7.79
N ALA A 12 7.86 5.83 9.06
CA ALA A 12 7.87 4.85 10.15
C ALA A 12 6.56 4.06 10.28
N ARG A 13 5.41 4.72 10.01
CA ARG A 13 4.09 4.07 10.01
C ARG A 13 3.95 3.11 8.83
N MET A 14 4.35 3.54 7.63
CA MET A 14 4.24 2.73 6.42
C MET A 14 5.19 1.53 6.43
N ASP A 15 6.42 1.68 6.93
CA ASP A 15 7.37 0.57 7.10
C ASP A 15 6.83 -0.50 8.07
N SER A 16 6.09 -0.07 9.10
CA SER A 16 5.42 -0.99 10.02
C SER A 16 4.19 -1.64 9.38
N LEU A 17 3.41 -0.86 8.61
CA LEU A 17 2.24 -1.34 7.90
C LEU A 17 2.58 -2.38 6.83
N ALA A 18 3.65 -2.17 6.06
CA ALA A 18 4.15 -3.12 5.06
C ALA A 18 4.37 -4.50 5.68
N ARG A 19 5.09 -4.55 6.82
CA ARG A 19 5.35 -5.79 7.56
C ARG A 19 4.08 -6.44 8.10
N ILE A 20 3.09 -5.65 8.49
CA ILE A 20 1.79 -6.18 8.92
C ILE A 20 1.07 -6.81 7.73
N PHE A 21 1.02 -6.15 6.58
CA PHE A 21 0.38 -6.68 5.38
C PHE A 21 1.03 -7.97 4.89
N GLU A 22 2.37 -8.03 4.86
CA GLU A 22 3.10 -9.27 4.51
C GLU A 22 2.74 -10.40 5.48
N LYS A 23 2.69 -10.15 6.78
CA LYS A 23 2.27 -11.15 7.80
C LYS A 23 0.83 -11.61 7.65
N LEU A 24 -0.06 -10.74 7.16
CA LEU A 24 -1.45 -11.10 6.86
C LEU A 24 -1.58 -11.86 5.53
N GLY A 25 -0.49 -12.02 4.78
CA GLY A 25 -0.43 -12.76 3.53
C GLY A 25 -0.71 -11.93 2.29
N LEU A 26 -0.58 -10.60 2.37
CA LEU A 26 -0.59 -9.75 1.18
C LEU A 26 0.76 -9.89 0.45
N SER A 27 0.73 -10.06 -0.87
CA SER A 27 1.96 -10.03 -1.67
C SER A 27 2.69 -8.70 -1.51
N LYS A 28 4.02 -8.76 -1.35
CA LYS A 28 4.88 -7.61 -1.02
C LYS A 28 4.79 -6.50 -2.06
N GLU A 29 4.61 -6.86 -3.32
CA GLU A 29 4.51 -5.97 -4.47
C GLU A 29 3.24 -5.11 -4.44
N ARG A 30 2.21 -5.50 -3.66
CA ARG A 30 0.92 -4.79 -3.60
C ARG A 30 0.92 -3.57 -2.68
N PHE A 31 1.98 -3.34 -1.91
CA PHE A 31 2.10 -2.17 -1.05
C PHE A 31 3.47 -1.49 -1.25
N ARG A 32 3.44 -0.26 -1.75
CA ARG A 32 4.63 0.54 -2.05
C ARG A 32 4.44 1.98 -1.62
N VAL A 33 5.52 2.62 -1.18
CA VAL A 33 5.57 4.07 -0.91
C VAL A 33 6.63 4.68 -1.79
N GLU A 34 6.26 5.74 -2.51
CA GLU A 34 7.16 6.50 -3.37
C GLU A 34 7.11 7.99 -3.02
N TYR A 35 8.23 8.67 -3.24
CA TYR A 35 8.35 10.11 -3.02
C TYR A 35 8.46 10.82 -4.37
N VAL A 36 7.43 11.60 -4.69
CA VAL A 36 7.31 12.33 -5.95
C VAL A 36 7.00 13.79 -5.64
N SER A 37 7.80 14.69 -6.20
CA SER A 37 7.60 16.13 -6.14
C SER A 37 6.63 16.61 -7.23
N ALA A 38 6.14 17.86 -7.11
CA ALA A 38 5.20 18.43 -8.07
C ALA A 38 5.76 18.54 -9.51
N ALA A 39 7.08 18.55 -9.67
CA ALA A 39 7.74 18.65 -10.97
C ALA A 39 8.09 17.28 -11.59
N GLU A 40 7.94 16.17 -10.85
CA GLU A 40 8.38 14.83 -11.25
C GLU A 40 7.30 14.04 -12.00
N GLY A 41 6.63 14.67 -12.98
CA GLY A 41 5.52 14.04 -13.72
C GLY A 41 5.93 12.77 -14.49
N VAL A 42 7.11 12.78 -15.13
CA VAL A 42 7.63 11.61 -15.87
C VAL A 42 7.91 10.44 -14.93
N LYS A 43 8.49 10.72 -13.75
CA LYS A 43 8.74 9.71 -12.72
C LYS A 43 7.43 9.12 -12.19
N PHE A 44 6.43 9.96 -11.94
CA PHE A 44 5.11 9.49 -11.53
C PHE A 44 4.51 8.52 -12.55
N ALA A 45 4.54 8.88 -13.83
CA ALA A 45 4.02 8.03 -14.91
C ALA A 45 4.75 6.68 -14.98
N ALA A 46 6.07 6.68 -14.84
CA ALA A 46 6.88 5.45 -14.80
C ALA A 46 6.52 4.56 -13.61
N ILE A 47 6.38 5.13 -12.41
CA ILE A 47 5.99 4.39 -11.20
C ILE A 47 4.60 3.76 -11.37
N MET A 48 3.62 4.52 -11.88
CA MET A 48 2.26 4.00 -12.09
C MET A 48 2.24 2.86 -13.10
N ARG A 49 3.04 2.96 -14.16
CA ARG A 49 3.20 1.88 -15.14
C ARG A 49 3.78 0.63 -14.50
N GLU A 50 4.89 0.76 -13.76
CA GLU A 50 5.54 -0.36 -13.07
C GLU A 50 4.58 -1.03 -12.07
N MET A 51 3.82 -0.25 -11.31
CA MET A 51 2.82 -0.77 -10.37
C MET A 51 1.69 -1.53 -11.09
N SER A 52 1.24 -1.04 -12.24
CA SER A 52 0.24 -1.75 -13.06
C SER A 52 0.78 -3.07 -13.58
N GLU A 53 1.98 -3.08 -14.14
CA GLU A 53 2.65 -4.28 -14.67
C GLU A 53 2.88 -5.33 -13.56
N GLN A 54 3.22 -4.89 -12.35
CA GLN A 54 3.33 -5.78 -11.18
C GLN A 54 2.00 -6.44 -10.80
N LEU A 55 0.89 -5.69 -10.82
CA LEU A 55 -0.44 -6.24 -10.53
C LEU A 55 -0.93 -7.19 -11.63
N GLU A 56 -0.65 -6.87 -12.90
CA GLU A 56 -0.95 -7.76 -14.03
C GLU A 56 -0.18 -9.08 -13.92
N THR A 57 1.12 -9.00 -13.59
CA THR A 57 1.97 -10.17 -13.38
C THR A 57 1.49 -11.04 -12.21
N LEU A 58 0.98 -10.41 -11.14
CA LEU A 58 0.43 -11.13 -9.99
C LEU A 58 -0.85 -11.91 -10.35
N GLY A 59 -1.64 -11.36 -11.27
CA GLY A 59 -2.84 -11.97 -11.81
C GLY A 59 -4.09 -11.75 -10.95
N PRO A 60 -5.27 -11.67 -11.58
CA PRO A 60 -6.53 -11.34 -10.89
C PRO A 60 -6.96 -12.42 -9.89
N GLU A 61 -6.69 -13.70 -10.17
CA GLU A 61 -7.08 -14.81 -9.30
C GLU A 61 -6.34 -14.79 -7.96
N LYS A 62 -5.02 -14.56 -7.98
CA LYS A 62 -4.22 -14.41 -6.75
C LYS A 62 -4.66 -13.19 -5.95
N ILE A 63 -4.92 -12.07 -6.62
CA ILE A 63 -5.41 -10.84 -5.98
C ILE A 63 -6.75 -11.08 -5.28
N LYS A 64 -7.71 -11.76 -5.93
CA LYS A 64 -9.00 -12.12 -5.33
C LYS A 64 -8.82 -13.00 -4.10
N ALA A 65 -8.03 -14.07 -4.21
CA ALA A 65 -7.78 -14.99 -3.10
C ALA A 65 -7.14 -14.29 -1.89
N GLU A 66 -6.16 -13.40 -2.10
CA GLU A 66 -5.60 -12.58 -1.04
C GLU A 66 -6.64 -11.65 -0.42
N ASN A 67 -7.44 -10.97 -1.24
CA ASN A 67 -8.47 -10.04 -0.74
C ASN A 67 -9.49 -10.78 0.14
N GLU A 68 -9.98 -11.95 -0.28
CA GLU A 68 -10.92 -12.77 0.47
C GLU A 68 -10.35 -13.20 1.82
N LYS A 69 -9.07 -13.59 1.85
CA LYS A 69 -8.37 -13.98 3.08
C LYS A 69 -8.18 -12.80 4.04
N LEU A 70 -7.80 -11.63 3.54
CA LEU A 70 -7.47 -10.48 4.40
C LEU A 70 -8.71 -9.70 4.88
N LYS A 71 -9.77 -9.63 4.07
CA LYS A 71 -10.93 -8.77 4.31
C LYS A 71 -11.55 -8.90 5.70
N PRO A 72 -11.82 -10.11 6.25
CA PRO A 72 -12.41 -10.24 7.58
C PRO A 72 -11.54 -9.64 8.70
N THR A 73 -10.22 -9.77 8.57
CA THR A 73 -9.26 -9.24 9.56
C THR A 73 -9.18 -7.72 9.46
N LEU A 74 -9.10 -7.19 8.24
CA LEU A 74 -9.08 -5.75 7.99
C LEU A 74 -10.37 -5.08 8.47
N ASP A 75 -11.53 -5.67 8.17
CA ASP A 75 -12.84 -5.17 8.62
C ASP A 75 -12.91 -5.11 10.15
N LYS A 76 -12.42 -6.15 10.85
CA LYS A 76 -12.33 -6.16 12.31
C LYS A 76 -11.38 -5.07 12.85
N MET A 77 -10.23 -4.87 12.22
CA MET A 77 -9.28 -3.81 12.60
C MET A 77 -9.90 -2.42 12.45
N LEU A 78 -10.66 -2.20 11.38
CA LEU A 78 -11.31 -0.91 11.08
C LEU A 78 -12.59 -0.68 11.90
N SER A 79 -13.30 -1.75 12.31
CA SER A 79 -14.55 -1.67 13.08
C SER A 79 -14.42 -0.89 14.40
N ARG A 80 -13.24 -0.91 15.02
CA ARG A 80 -12.95 -0.14 16.24
C ARG A 80 -13.00 1.38 16.02
N LYS A 81 -12.79 1.83 14.78
CA LYS A 81 -12.76 3.25 14.42
C LYS A 81 -14.13 3.81 14.03
N GLN A 82 -15.06 2.94 13.62
CA GLN A 82 -16.43 3.32 13.22
C GLN A 82 -17.36 3.60 14.41
N LYS A 83 -17.00 3.18 15.62
CA LYS A 83 -17.79 3.37 16.85
C LYS A 83 -17.45 4.68 17.60
N LYS A 84 -16.72 5.60 16.96
CA LYS A 84 -16.32 6.90 17.53
C LYS A 84 -16.92 8.04 16.72
#